data_AF-A0A7J6TZQ9-F1
#
_entry.id   AF-A0A7J6TZQ9-F1
#
_cell.length_a   1.000
_cell.length_b   1.000
_cell.length_c   1.000
_cell.angle_alpha   90.00
_cell.angle_beta   90.00
_cell.angle_gamma   90.00
#
_symmetry.space_group_name_H-M   'P 1'
#
loop_
_entity.id
_entity.type
_entity.pdbx_description
1 polymer ?
#
loop_
_entity_poly.entity_id
_entity_poly.type
_entity_poly.pdbx_seq_one_letter_code
_entity_poly.pdbx_strand_id
1 'polypeptide(L)'
;MSGLIRPALVWMPAAVVAAVKVAEVARRTRCEQAAPQGSVVGPVSPEGPQLLLSAAQATPTRPMPNARVGCHQYAANSPSEDRLALQQFPGGTLCACVFDGHGGWQVAEYLRGHLPSLLANRFPRKSGHIDARVIESACKEAFRVADQELEQHAREAQKLGFSQPVKAGACGLALLITQTSIVVANAGDCKAVLYRDQRPALALNMQHNASDVREQRRLELEHPNEDNVVRCKKEWHEPVVVAVPKSGWLAVKSWLGYPVELERLEHATKYSGCYVKGRLQPTRSFGDFFLKVSLSAHLHPLGKLVQRSALSTAS
;
A
#
# COMPACT_ATOMS: atom_id res chain seq x y z
N MET A 1 -23.34 -23.28 27.20
CA MET A 1 -22.73 -21.95 27.05
C MET A 1 -21.93 -21.93 25.76
N SER A 2 -22.60 -21.62 24.65
CA SER A 2 -22.02 -21.50 23.31
C SER A 2 -21.30 -20.15 23.18
N GLY A 3 -20.04 -20.11 23.57
CA GLY A 3 -19.18 -18.97 23.27
C GLY A 3 -18.95 -18.91 21.76
N LEU A 4 -19.69 -18.06 21.05
CA LEU A 4 -19.32 -17.63 19.71
C LEU A 4 -17.93 -17.01 19.81
N ILE A 5 -16.90 -17.75 19.41
CA ILE A 5 -15.62 -17.18 19.04
C ILE A 5 -15.93 -16.31 17.83
N ARG A 6 -16.08 -15.00 18.04
CA ARG A 6 -16.15 -14.04 16.95
C ARG A 6 -14.89 -14.26 16.11
N PRO A 7 -14.99 -14.58 14.81
CA PRO A 7 -13.80 -14.66 13.97
C PRO A 7 -13.12 -13.30 14.08
N ALA A 8 -11.88 -13.33 14.55
CA ALA A 8 -11.09 -12.14 14.79
C ALA A 8 -11.04 -11.29 13.52
N LEU A 9 -11.79 -10.18 13.52
CA LEU A 9 -11.76 -9.08 12.54
C LEU A 9 -10.42 -8.33 12.52
N VAL A 10 -9.35 -8.96 13.03
CA VAL A 10 -8.14 -8.30 13.54
C VAL A 10 -7.07 -8.14 12.46
N TRP A 11 -7.29 -8.64 11.26
CA TRP A 11 -6.34 -8.53 10.15
C TRP A 11 -6.90 -7.85 8.91
N MET A 12 -7.86 -6.93 9.06
CA MET A 12 -8.28 -6.14 7.91
C MET A 12 -7.12 -5.24 7.45
N PRO A 13 -6.86 -5.13 6.13
CA PRO A 13 -6.03 -4.05 5.61
C PRO A 13 -6.80 -2.75 5.87
N ALA A 14 -6.55 -2.16 7.03
CA ALA A 14 -6.95 -0.79 7.28
C ALA A 14 -6.03 0.06 6.40
N ALA A 15 -6.52 0.39 5.19
CA ALA A 15 -5.87 1.38 4.35
C ALA A 15 -5.59 2.61 5.22
N VAL A 16 -4.31 2.94 5.36
CA VAL A 16 -3.94 4.18 6.03
C VAL A 16 -3.97 5.25 4.96
N VAL A 17 -4.90 6.19 5.13
CA VAL A 17 -5.12 7.27 4.19
C VAL A 17 -4.46 8.53 4.71
N ALA A 18 -3.57 9.10 3.91
CA ALA A 18 -3.01 10.43 4.11
C ALA A 18 -3.52 11.33 2.97
N ALA A 19 -3.86 12.58 3.27
CA ALA A 19 -4.25 13.56 2.27
C ALA A 19 -3.45 14.85 2.45
N VAL A 20 -3.36 15.65 1.38
CA VAL A 20 -2.61 16.91 1.32
C VAL A 20 -3.41 17.87 0.44
N LYS A 21 -3.69 19.10 0.91
CA LYS A 21 -4.38 20.11 0.08
C LYS A 21 -3.41 20.70 -0.96
N VAL A 22 -3.80 20.71 -2.23
CA VAL A 22 -3.07 21.34 -3.35
C VAL A 22 -2.90 22.83 -3.15
N ALA A 23 -3.86 23.55 -2.55
CA ALA A 23 -3.69 24.98 -2.25
C ALA A 23 -2.56 25.25 -1.24
N GLU A 24 -2.29 24.32 -0.34
CA GLU A 24 -1.16 24.38 0.59
C GLU A 24 0.17 24.13 -0.12
N VAL A 25 0.13 23.33 -1.18
CA VAL A 25 1.20 23.20 -2.16
C VAL A 25 1.33 24.51 -2.97
N ALA A 26 0.24 25.14 -3.43
CA ALA A 26 0.30 26.32 -4.31
C ALA A 26 0.58 27.67 -3.61
N ARG A 27 0.28 27.84 -2.32
CA ARG A 27 0.38 29.17 -1.65
C ARG A 27 1.80 29.69 -1.40
N ARG A 28 2.85 28.90 -1.63
CA ARG A 28 4.25 29.37 -1.54
C ARG A 28 4.93 29.59 -2.89
N THR A 29 4.19 29.50 -3.99
CA THR A 29 4.62 29.98 -5.32
C THR A 29 4.38 31.49 -5.42
N ARG A 30 5.24 32.27 -4.75
CA ARG A 30 5.65 33.56 -5.28
C ARG A 30 7.16 33.55 -5.29
N CYS A 31 7.71 32.84 -6.28
CA CYS A 31 9.06 33.08 -6.74
C CYS A 31 8.92 34.16 -7.81
N GLU A 32 9.62 35.28 -7.65
CA GLU A 32 9.72 36.33 -8.65
C GLU A 32 10.11 35.70 -10.00
N GLN A 33 9.46 36.17 -11.06
CA GLN A 33 9.78 35.76 -12.42
C GLN A 33 11.22 36.18 -12.73
N ALA A 34 12.13 35.21 -12.78
CA ALA A 34 13.36 35.32 -13.54
C ALA A 34 13.33 34.23 -14.61
N ALA A 35 13.01 34.62 -15.84
CA ALA A 35 13.10 33.74 -16.99
C ALA A 35 14.57 33.40 -17.26
N PRO A 36 14.99 32.13 -17.37
CA PRO A 36 16.26 31.81 -17.98
C PRO A 36 16.09 31.83 -19.50
N GLN A 37 16.88 32.66 -20.16
CA GLN A 37 17.10 32.61 -21.59
C GLN A 37 17.74 31.27 -21.97
N GLY A 38 17.32 30.74 -23.13
CA GLY A 38 17.57 29.36 -23.51
C GLY A 38 19.01 29.03 -23.88
N SER A 39 19.27 27.73 -23.99
CA SER A 39 20.32 27.18 -24.82
C SER A 39 19.87 25.83 -25.39
N VAL A 40 19.85 25.75 -26.71
CA VAL A 40 19.62 24.54 -27.50
C VAL A 40 20.81 23.59 -27.29
N VAL A 41 20.57 22.32 -26.96
CA VAL A 41 21.61 21.29 -26.93
C VAL A 41 21.33 20.30 -28.07
N GLY A 42 22.36 20.06 -28.89
CA GLY A 42 22.33 19.30 -30.14
C GLY A 42 22.18 17.78 -29.98
N PRO A 43 22.29 17.02 -31.09
CA PRO A 43 21.87 15.63 -31.15
C PRO A 43 22.82 14.69 -30.40
N VAL A 44 22.26 13.72 -29.68
CA VAL A 44 22.97 12.67 -28.95
C VAL A 44 22.96 11.38 -29.79
N SER A 45 24.12 10.70 -29.82
CA SER A 45 24.50 9.52 -30.62
C SER A 45 23.58 8.28 -30.47
N PRO A 46 23.47 7.38 -31.48
CA PRO A 46 22.41 6.36 -31.55
C PRO A 46 22.71 4.97 -30.94
N GLU A 47 23.80 4.77 -30.17
CA GLU A 47 24.18 3.44 -29.67
C GLU A 47 24.00 3.25 -28.16
N GLY A 48 22.74 3.22 -27.71
CA GLY A 48 22.33 2.74 -26.39
C GLY A 48 21.23 1.68 -26.51
N PRO A 49 21.03 0.82 -25.49
CA PRO A 49 20.03 -0.25 -25.55
C PRO A 49 18.66 0.33 -25.89
N GLN A 50 18.09 -0.12 -27.01
CA GLN A 50 16.81 0.36 -27.49
C GLN A 50 15.71 -0.05 -26.50
N LEU A 51 15.24 0.94 -25.73
CA LEU A 51 14.05 0.87 -24.89
C LEU A 51 12.85 0.56 -25.80
N LEU A 52 12.40 -0.69 -25.80
CA LEU A 52 11.18 -1.08 -26.49
C LEU A 52 9.99 -0.52 -25.68
N LEU A 53 9.54 0.69 -26.02
CA LEU A 53 8.30 1.26 -25.50
C LEU A 53 7.12 0.41 -26.00
N SER A 54 6.61 -0.52 -25.19
CA SER A 54 5.23 -0.97 -25.34
C SER A 54 4.31 0.07 -24.70
N ALA A 55 3.98 1.11 -25.47
CA ALA A 55 2.93 2.04 -25.09
C ALA A 55 1.59 1.28 -25.10
N ALA A 56 1.16 0.79 -23.94
CA ALA A 56 -0.24 0.42 -23.76
C ALA A 56 -1.07 1.69 -23.98
N GLN A 57 -1.86 1.70 -25.05
CA GLN A 57 -2.64 2.85 -25.51
C GLN A 57 -3.57 3.35 -24.39
N ALA A 58 -3.25 4.51 -23.82
CA ALA A 58 -4.16 5.24 -22.96
C ALA A 58 -5.20 5.95 -23.84
N THR A 59 -6.47 5.64 -23.64
CA THR A 59 -7.59 6.35 -24.28
C THR A 59 -7.65 7.81 -23.80
N PRO A 60 -7.84 8.78 -24.72
CA PRO A 60 -7.83 10.19 -24.36
C PRO A 60 -9.21 10.59 -23.85
N THR A 61 -9.38 10.69 -22.54
CA THR A 61 -10.47 11.47 -21.93
C THR A 61 -9.84 12.61 -21.13
N ARG A 62 -10.44 13.79 -21.31
CA ARG A 62 -9.83 15.10 -21.07
C ARG A 62 -9.22 15.20 -19.65
N PRO A 63 -7.88 15.34 -19.51
CA PRO A 63 -7.21 15.38 -18.21
C PRO A 63 -7.52 16.71 -17.50
N MET A 64 -7.32 16.72 -16.17
CA MET A 64 -6.97 17.97 -15.48
C MET A 64 -5.94 18.72 -16.35
N PRO A 65 -6.10 20.01 -16.67
CA PRO A 65 -5.56 20.58 -17.92
C PRO A 65 -4.06 20.39 -18.21
N ASN A 66 -3.20 20.05 -17.23
CA ASN A 66 -1.75 20.01 -17.40
C ASN A 66 -1.01 18.81 -16.75
N ALA A 67 -1.69 17.77 -16.27
CA ALA A 67 -0.98 16.62 -15.67
C ALA A 67 -0.49 15.64 -16.74
N ARG A 68 0.83 15.52 -16.93
CA ARG A 68 1.45 14.45 -17.73
C ARG A 68 1.79 13.28 -16.82
N VAL A 69 1.38 12.08 -17.22
CA VAL A 69 1.61 10.86 -16.45
C VAL A 69 2.52 9.94 -17.25
N GLY A 70 3.61 9.49 -16.63
CA GLY A 70 4.48 8.44 -17.15
C GLY A 70 4.43 7.24 -16.21
N CYS A 71 4.46 6.04 -16.77
CA CYS A 71 4.53 4.80 -16.01
C CYS A 71 5.53 3.86 -16.69
N HIS A 72 6.25 3.09 -15.89
CA HIS A 72 7.21 2.10 -16.37
C HIS A 72 7.32 0.98 -15.33
N GLN A 73 7.62 -0.23 -15.78
CA GLN A 73 7.77 -1.41 -14.95
C GLN A 73 8.90 -2.26 -15.50
N TYR A 74 9.73 -2.78 -14.62
CA TYR A 74 10.82 -3.70 -14.94
C TYR A 74 10.62 -5.01 -14.19
N ALA A 75 10.61 -6.13 -14.91
CA ALA A 75 10.34 -7.43 -14.32
C ALA A 75 11.60 -8.01 -13.66
N ALA A 76 11.59 -8.19 -12.34
CA ALA A 76 12.64 -8.92 -11.61
C ALA A 76 12.36 -10.43 -11.53
N ASN A 77 11.11 -10.84 -11.73
CA ASN A 77 10.63 -12.22 -11.72
C ASN A 77 9.86 -12.56 -13.00
N SER A 78 9.69 -13.86 -13.28
CA SER A 78 8.94 -14.38 -14.41
C SER A 78 7.88 -15.40 -13.94
N PRO A 79 6.58 -15.08 -14.03
CA PRO A 79 6.02 -13.79 -14.43
C PRO A 79 6.32 -12.67 -13.40
N SER A 80 6.25 -11.41 -13.84
CA SER A 80 6.36 -10.27 -12.93
C SER A 80 5.18 -10.28 -11.94
N GLU A 81 5.44 -9.99 -10.67
CA GLU A 81 4.39 -9.89 -9.63
C GLU A 81 3.85 -8.47 -9.45
N ASP A 82 4.57 -7.45 -9.93
CA ASP A 82 4.16 -6.05 -9.85
C ASP A 82 3.05 -5.71 -10.84
N ARG A 83 2.19 -4.77 -10.49
CA ARG A 83 1.19 -4.19 -11.39
C ARG A 83 1.06 -2.68 -11.18
N LEU A 84 0.64 -1.99 -12.23
CA LEU A 84 0.25 -0.58 -12.18
C LEU A 84 -1.14 -0.39 -12.78
N ALA A 85 -1.87 0.61 -12.29
CA ALA A 85 -3.14 1.02 -12.87
C ALA A 85 -3.26 2.55 -12.91
N LEU A 86 -3.79 3.08 -14.01
CA LEU A 86 -4.12 4.48 -14.16
C LEU A 86 -5.60 4.58 -14.58
N GLN A 87 -6.39 5.36 -13.85
CA GLN A 87 -7.78 5.60 -14.17
C GLN A 87 -8.16 7.05 -13.87
N GLN A 88 -8.89 7.68 -14.77
CA GLN A 88 -9.52 8.97 -14.50
C GLN A 88 -10.93 8.75 -13.96
N PHE A 89 -11.23 9.31 -12.79
CA PHE A 89 -12.56 9.25 -12.19
C PHE A 89 -13.45 10.38 -12.73
N PRO A 90 -14.78 10.24 -12.62
CA PRO A 90 -15.70 11.35 -12.83
C PRO A 90 -15.30 12.59 -12.01
N GLY A 91 -15.46 13.78 -12.58
CA GLY A 91 -15.03 15.04 -11.95
C GLY A 91 -13.54 15.38 -12.15
N GLY A 92 -12.80 14.55 -12.91
CA GLY A 92 -11.44 14.85 -13.36
C GLY A 92 -10.34 14.41 -12.41
N THR A 93 -10.65 13.67 -11.34
CA THR A 93 -9.64 13.12 -10.43
C THR A 93 -8.83 12.04 -11.13
N LEU A 94 -7.50 12.12 -11.07
CA LEU A 94 -6.61 11.06 -11.54
C LEU A 94 -6.37 10.07 -10.38
N CYS A 95 -6.56 8.78 -10.65
CA CYS A 95 -6.17 7.68 -9.78
C CYS A 95 -4.99 6.95 -10.41
N ALA A 96 -3.87 6.91 -9.70
CA ALA A 96 -2.70 6.12 -10.06
C ALA A 96 -2.42 5.11 -8.95
N CYS A 97 -2.32 3.83 -9.29
CA CYS A 97 -2.06 2.77 -8.33
C CYS A 97 -0.81 1.99 -8.71
N VAL A 98 -0.11 1.53 -7.68
CA VAL A 98 0.96 0.52 -7.78
C VAL A 98 0.64 -0.63 -6.84
N PHE A 99 0.93 -1.83 -7.29
CA PHE A 99 0.73 -3.07 -6.56
C PHE A 99 2.01 -3.88 -6.66
N ASP A 100 2.57 -4.24 -5.51
CA ASP A 100 3.76 -5.09 -5.40
C ASP A 100 3.27 -6.45 -4.90
N GLY A 101 3.26 -7.44 -5.79
CA GLY A 101 2.72 -8.77 -5.52
C GLY A 101 3.77 -9.69 -4.93
N HIS A 102 3.34 -10.66 -4.13
CA HIS A 102 4.24 -11.67 -3.57
C HIS A 102 3.52 -13.00 -3.37
N GLY A 103 4.27 -14.10 -3.50
CA GLY A 103 3.72 -15.45 -3.42
C GLY A 103 2.78 -15.77 -4.59
N GLY A 104 2.88 -15.03 -5.69
CA GLY A 104 2.01 -15.05 -6.86
C GLY A 104 1.59 -13.65 -7.32
N TRP A 105 1.43 -13.48 -8.63
CA TRP A 105 1.01 -12.22 -9.26
C TRP A 105 -0.51 -11.98 -9.19
N GLN A 106 -1.28 -12.99 -8.80
CA GLN A 106 -2.74 -13.03 -8.94
C GLN A 106 -3.43 -11.96 -8.08
N VAL A 107 -2.92 -11.68 -6.88
CA VAL A 107 -3.50 -10.65 -6.00
C VAL A 107 -3.25 -9.26 -6.59
N ALA A 108 -2.03 -8.96 -7.04
CA ALA A 108 -1.71 -7.71 -7.70
C ALA A 108 -2.54 -7.50 -8.98
N GLU A 109 -2.75 -8.55 -9.77
CA GLU A 109 -3.61 -8.48 -10.97
C GLU A 109 -5.07 -8.22 -10.62
N TYR A 110 -5.60 -8.92 -9.61
CA TYR A 110 -6.96 -8.67 -9.15
C TYR A 110 -7.12 -7.20 -8.72
N LEU A 111 -6.19 -6.68 -7.92
CA LEU A 111 -6.22 -5.29 -7.48
C LEU A 111 -6.14 -4.29 -8.64
N ARG A 112 -5.29 -4.57 -9.64
CA ARG A 112 -5.18 -3.78 -10.88
C ARG A 112 -6.53 -3.66 -11.59
N GLY A 113 -7.30 -4.74 -11.66
CA GLY A 113 -8.61 -4.77 -12.32
C GLY A 113 -9.77 -4.17 -11.49
N HIS A 114 -9.68 -4.19 -10.16
CA HIS A 114 -10.84 -3.92 -9.29
C HIS A 114 -10.70 -2.68 -8.41
N LEU A 115 -9.54 -2.44 -7.81
CA LEU A 115 -9.38 -1.39 -6.80
C LEU A 115 -9.65 0.02 -7.36
N PRO A 116 -9.15 0.41 -8.55
CA PRO A 116 -9.48 1.70 -9.16
C PRO A 116 -11.00 1.90 -9.35
N SER A 117 -11.72 0.86 -9.79
CA SER A 117 -13.18 0.90 -9.97
C SER A 117 -13.93 0.98 -8.63
N LEU A 118 -13.50 0.23 -7.62
CA LEU A 118 -14.07 0.30 -6.26
C LEU A 118 -13.92 1.69 -5.67
N LEU A 119 -12.76 2.33 -5.87
CA LEU A 119 -12.49 3.71 -5.49
C LEU A 119 -13.37 4.68 -6.28
N ALA A 120 -13.41 4.58 -7.62
CA ALA A 120 -14.22 5.45 -8.47
C ALA A 120 -15.71 5.46 -8.09
N ASN A 121 -16.25 4.29 -7.75
CA ASN A 121 -17.65 4.12 -7.35
C ASN A 121 -17.98 4.75 -5.99
N ARG A 122 -16.99 4.90 -5.12
CA ARG A 122 -17.12 5.49 -3.77
C ARG A 122 -16.67 6.94 -3.73
N PHE A 123 -15.95 7.39 -4.74
CA PHE A 123 -15.47 8.76 -4.81
C PHE A 123 -16.59 9.72 -5.21
N PRO A 124 -16.68 10.91 -4.58
CA PRO A 124 -17.70 11.88 -4.95
C PRO A 124 -17.59 12.31 -6.41
N ARG A 125 -18.72 12.26 -7.12
CA ARG A 125 -18.82 12.66 -8.54
C ARG A 125 -18.82 14.17 -8.75
N LYS A 126 -18.95 14.96 -7.68
CA LYS A 126 -18.99 16.43 -7.74
C LYS A 126 -17.58 16.99 -7.94
N SER A 127 -17.46 17.97 -8.82
CA SER A 127 -16.26 18.80 -8.92
C SER A 127 -16.13 19.75 -7.73
N GLY A 128 -14.90 20.13 -7.37
CA GLY A 128 -14.62 21.11 -6.31
C GLY A 128 -13.98 20.52 -5.06
N HIS A 129 -14.22 21.17 -3.91
CA HIS A 129 -13.67 20.72 -2.63
C HIS A 129 -14.42 19.48 -2.13
N ILE A 130 -13.66 18.44 -1.81
CA ILE A 130 -14.18 17.20 -1.23
C ILE A 130 -13.66 17.12 0.22
N ASP A 131 -14.56 16.86 1.17
CA ASP A 131 -14.18 16.67 2.59
C ASP A 131 -13.22 15.47 2.69
N ALA A 132 -12.09 15.68 3.36
CA ALA A 132 -11.05 14.67 3.56
C ALA A 132 -11.61 13.39 4.22
N ARG A 133 -12.58 13.51 5.13
CA ARG A 133 -13.23 12.37 5.79
C ARG A 133 -14.03 11.50 4.81
N VAL A 134 -14.64 12.11 3.81
CA VAL A 134 -15.38 11.39 2.76
C VAL A 134 -14.39 10.60 1.90
N ILE A 135 -13.28 11.21 1.52
CA ILE A 135 -12.22 10.52 0.76
C ILE A 135 -11.62 9.37 1.57
N GLU A 136 -11.30 9.63 2.84
CA GLU A 136 -10.76 8.61 3.74
C GLU A 136 -11.70 7.42 3.88
N SER A 137 -12.99 7.68 4.14
CA SER A 137 -14.02 6.64 4.22
C SER A 137 -14.13 5.84 2.92
N ALA A 138 -14.17 6.53 1.76
CA ALA A 138 -14.23 5.89 0.45
C ALA A 138 -13.02 4.98 0.19
N CYS A 139 -11.80 5.43 0.54
CA CYS A 139 -10.59 4.64 0.37
C CYS A 139 -10.56 3.43 1.31
N LYS A 140 -10.85 3.62 2.60
CA LYS A 140 -10.93 2.54 3.58
C LYS A 140 -11.92 1.47 3.15
N GLU A 141 -13.10 1.90 2.71
CA GLU A 141 -14.15 0.99 2.26
C GLU A 141 -13.76 0.25 0.96
N ALA A 142 -13.15 0.92 -0.01
CA ALA A 142 -12.70 0.28 -1.25
C ALA A 142 -11.63 -0.79 -0.99
N PHE A 143 -10.64 -0.50 -0.13
CA PHE A 143 -9.60 -1.45 0.25
C PHE A 143 -10.19 -2.62 1.06
N ARG A 144 -11.10 -2.33 1.99
CA ARG A 144 -11.80 -3.35 2.77
C ARG A 144 -12.57 -4.34 1.87
N VAL A 145 -13.33 -3.81 0.91
CA VAL A 145 -14.10 -4.64 -0.03
C VAL A 145 -13.20 -5.47 -0.93
N ALA A 146 -12.14 -4.88 -1.49
CA ALA A 146 -11.18 -5.61 -2.31
C ALA A 146 -10.54 -6.80 -1.55
N ASP A 147 -10.15 -6.60 -0.28
CA ASP A 147 -9.57 -7.70 0.52
C ASP A 147 -10.61 -8.77 0.89
N GLN A 148 -11.86 -8.39 1.13
CA GLN A 148 -12.95 -9.34 1.40
C GLN A 148 -13.26 -10.23 0.18
N GLU A 149 -13.28 -9.63 -1.01
CA GLU A 149 -13.48 -10.39 -2.26
C GLU A 149 -12.30 -11.34 -2.50
N LEU A 150 -11.06 -10.89 -2.28
CA LEU A 150 -9.87 -11.76 -2.31
C LEU A 150 -9.96 -12.91 -1.30
N GLU A 151 -10.45 -12.64 -0.09
CA GLU A 151 -10.62 -13.64 0.96
C GLU A 151 -11.62 -14.71 0.53
N GLN A 152 -12.74 -14.29 -0.05
CA GLN A 152 -13.75 -15.20 -0.57
C GLN A 152 -13.16 -16.10 -1.66
N HIS A 153 -12.48 -15.53 -2.67
CA HIS A 153 -11.83 -16.30 -3.73
C HIS A 153 -10.80 -17.29 -3.16
N ALA A 154 -9.98 -16.86 -2.19
CA ALA A 154 -8.98 -17.72 -1.58
C ALA A 154 -9.60 -18.88 -0.79
N ARG A 155 -10.71 -18.65 -0.08
CA ARG A 155 -11.47 -19.67 0.65
C ARG A 155 -12.14 -20.67 -0.31
N GLU A 156 -12.70 -20.21 -1.41
CA GLU A 156 -13.29 -21.08 -2.43
C GLU A 156 -12.24 -21.98 -3.08
N ALA A 157 -11.08 -21.42 -3.45
CA ALA A 157 -9.97 -22.21 -3.97
C ALA A 157 -9.43 -23.22 -2.94
N GLN A 158 -9.37 -22.85 -1.66
CA GLN A 158 -8.97 -23.75 -0.59
C GLN A 158 -9.92 -24.95 -0.45
N LYS A 159 -11.24 -24.75 -0.60
CA LYS A 159 -12.24 -25.85 -0.59
C LYS A 159 -12.02 -26.84 -1.73
N LEU A 160 -11.46 -26.38 -2.85
CA LEU A 160 -11.08 -27.21 -4.00
C LEU A 160 -9.69 -27.84 -3.87
N GLY A 161 -9.00 -27.65 -2.73
CA GLY A 161 -7.68 -28.22 -2.46
C GLY A 161 -6.50 -27.32 -2.84
N PHE A 162 -6.74 -26.10 -3.33
CA PHE A 162 -5.66 -25.17 -3.69
C PHE A 162 -5.20 -24.34 -2.48
N SER A 163 -3.95 -24.53 -2.05
CA SER A 163 -3.39 -23.82 -0.89
C SER A 163 -2.60 -22.55 -1.24
N GLN A 164 -2.32 -22.29 -2.52
CA GLN A 164 -1.55 -21.12 -2.94
C GLN A 164 -2.32 -19.79 -2.79
N PRO A 165 -3.62 -19.70 -3.11
CA PRO A 165 -4.34 -18.42 -3.03
C PRO A 165 -4.39 -17.79 -1.64
N VAL A 166 -4.35 -18.59 -0.56
CA VAL A 166 -4.29 -18.06 0.81
C VAL A 166 -2.89 -17.58 1.22
N LYS A 167 -1.85 -17.90 0.44
CA LYS A 167 -0.45 -17.51 0.66
C LYS A 167 0.00 -16.36 -0.22
N ALA A 168 -0.71 -16.09 -1.32
CA ALA A 168 -0.45 -14.95 -2.18
C ALA A 168 -0.96 -13.66 -1.53
N GLY A 169 -0.27 -12.56 -1.80
CA GLY A 169 -0.63 -11.24 -1.31
C GLY A 169 -0.11 -10.15 -2.22
N ALA A 170 -0.43 -8.92 -1.88
CA ALA A 170 0.16 -7.75 -2.51
C ALA A 170 0.13 -6.53 -1.59
N CYS A 171 1.16 -5.70 -1.65
CA CYS A 171 1.06 -4.30 -1.26
C CYS A 171 0.22 -3.55 -2.29
N GLY A 172 -0.46 -2.49 -1.86
CA GLY A 172 -1.27 -1.65 -2.73
C GLY A 172 -1.25 -0.20 -2.26
N LEU A 173 -0.89 0.68 -3.19
CA LEU A 173 -0.94 2.13 -2.98
C LEU A 173 -1.78 2.77 -4.08
N ALA A 174 -2.72 3.62 -3.68
CA ALA A 174 -3.52 4.45 -4.56
C ALA A 174 -3.24 5.94 -4.31
N LEU A 175 -2.81 6.65 -5.34
CA LEU A 175 -2.60 8.10 -5.39
C LEU A 175 -3.77 8.75 -6.13
N LEU A 176 -4.57 9.54 -5.43
CA LEU A 176 -5.70 10.30 -5.96
C LEU A 176 -5.34 11.78 -6.05
N ILE A 177 -5.27 12.30 -7.27
CA ILE A 177 -4.98 13.70 -7.55
C ILE A 177 -6.26 14.38 -8.01
N THR A 178 -6.86 15.15 -7.11
CA THR A 178 -8.02 15.99 -7.38
C THR A 178 -7.56 17.41 -7.73
N GLN A 179 -8.51 18.28 -8.13
CA GLN A 179 -8.23 19.71 -8.34
C GLN A 179 -7.68 20.41 -7.09
N THR A 180 -8.02 19.92 -5.90
CA THR A 180 -7.76 20.63 -4.65
C THR A 180 -6.91 19.84 -3.66
N SER A 181 -6.66 18.55 -3.88
CA SER A 181 -5.95 17.67 -2.94
C SER A 181 -5.21 16.53 -3.65
N ILE A 182 -4.08 16.12 -3.07
CA ILE A 182 -3.37 14.87 -3.35
C ILE A 182 -3.66 13.93 -2.18
N VAL A 183 -4.14 12.72 -2.44
CA VAL A 183 -4.45 11.72 -1.42
C VAL A 183 -3.70 10.44 -1.71
N VAL A 184 -3.12 9.83 -0.68
CA VAL A 184 -2.46 8.54 -0.74
C VAL A 184 -3.16 7.58 0.20
N ALA A 185 -3.74 6.51 -0.33
CA ALA A 185 -4.21 5.37 0.44
C ALA A 185 -3.20 4.23 0.28
N ASN A 186 -2.63 3.75 1.39
CA ASN A 186 -1.55 2.76 1.38
C ASN A 186 -1.87 1.54 2.25
N ALA A 187 -1.53 0.36 1.75
CA ALA A 187 -1.56 -0.93 2.42
C ALA A 187 -0.28 -1.68 2.03
N GLY A 188 0.61 -1.97 2.98
CA GLY A 188 1.96 -2.46 2.69
C GLY A 188 3.02 -1.37 2.59
N ASP A 189 4.13 -1.66 1.93
CA ASP A 189 5.35 -0.88 1.93
C ASP A 189 5.66 -0.16 0.60
N CYS A 190 4.69 -0.10 -0.32
CA CYS A 190 4.75 0.84 -1.44
C CYS A 190 4.87 2.30 -0.94
N LYS A 191 5.55 3.15 -1.70
CA LYS A 191 5.85 4.53 -1.30
C LYS A 191 5.50 5.53 -2.40
N ALA A 192 4.77 6.57 -2.02
CA ALA A 192 4.55 7.76 -2.82
C ALA A 192 5.42 8.90 -2.31
N VAL A 193 6.03 9.64 -3.24
CA VAL A 193 6.86 10.81 -2.94
C VAL A 193 6.43 12.00 -3.78
N LEU A 194 6.51 13.19 -3.20
CA LEU A 194 6.30 14.46 -3.87
C LEU A 194 7.63 15.20 -3.97
N TYR A 195 8.04 15.50 -5.20
CA TYR A 195 9.21 16.32 -5.46
C TYR A 195 8.78 17.69 -5.98
N ARG A 196 9.47 18.75 -5.55
CA ARG A 196 9.19 20.13 -5.96
C ARG A 196 10.43 21.01 -5.89
N ASP A 197 10.68 21.79 -6.94
CA ASP A 197 11.62 22.93 -6.98
C ASP A 197 12.99 22.64 -6.34
N GLN A 198 13.63 21.52 -6.70
CA GLN A 198 14.95 21.11 -6.18
C GLN A 198 15.01 20.85 -4.67
N ARG A 199 13.87 20.68 -4.01
CA ARG A 199 13.81 20.25 -2.61
C ARG A 199 13.95 18.74 -2.49
N PRO A 200 14.41 18.24 -1.33
CA PRO A 200 14.33 16.81 -1.02
C PRO A 200 12.92 16.26 -1.25
N ALA A 201 12.83 15.05 -1.81
CA ALA A 201 11.55 14.40 -2.08
C ALA A 201 10.79 14.14 -0.75
N LEU A 202 9.54 14.60 -0.68
CA LEU A 202 8.67 14.45 0.47
C LEU A 202 7.93 13.11 0.41
N ALA A 203 8.11 12.25 1.40
CA ALA A 203 7.28 11.05 1.54
C ALA A 203 5.83 11.45 1.86
N LEU A 204 4.88 10.98 1.05
CA LEU A 204 3.46 11.25 1.22
C LEU A 204 2.74 10.20 2.08
N ASN A 205 3.36 9.04 2.28
CA ASN A 205 2.88 7.98 3.16
C ASN A 205 4.02 7.39 3.99
N MET A 206 3.62 6.71 5.05
CA MET A 206 4.50 5.81 5.80
C MET A 206 4.39 4.42 5.17
N GLN A 207 5.53 3.75 5.00
CA GLN A 207 5.57 2.36 4.57
C GLN A 207 5.18 1.47 5.76
N HIS A 208 4.34 0.48 5.53
CA HIS A 208 3.91 -0.45 6.57
C HIS A 208 4.72 -1.74 6.46
N ASN A 209 5.78 -1.84 7.25
CA ASN A 209 6.63 -3.02 7.32
C ASN A 209 6.86 -3.44 8.77
N ALA A 210 7.18 -4.71 8.99
CA ALA A 210 7.39 -5.29 10.32
C ALA A 210 8.65 -4.77 11.03
N SER A 211 9.53 -4.02 10.33
CA SER A 211 10.68 -3.33 10.95
C SER A 211 10.31 -1.93 11.46
N ASP A 212 9.12 -1.42 11.12
CA ASP A 212 8.58 -0.18 11.70
C ASP A 212 8.06 -0.48 13.11
N VAL A 213 8.67 0.15 14.10
CA VAL A 213 8.31 0.02 15.53
C VAL A 213 6.83 0.24 15.78
N ARG A 214 6.17 1.15 15.05
CA ARG A 214 4.74 1.42 15.21
C ARG A 214 3.88 0.26 14.74
N GLU A 215 4.30 -0.37 13.64
CA GLU A 215 3.65 -1.58 13.16
C GLU A 215 3.95 -2.78 14.07
N GLN A 216 5.16 -2.88 14.63
CA GLN A 216 5.47 -3.88 15.66
C GLN A 216 4.54 -3.74 16.86
N ARG A 217 4.46 -2.53 17.42
CA ARG A 217 3.61 -2.26 18.58
C ARG A 217 2.15 -2.52 18.28
N ARG A 218 1.66 -2.12 17.10
CA ARG A 218 0.30 -2.40 16.67
C ARG A 218 0.04 -3.91 16.60
N LEU A 219 0.91 -4.65 15.94
CA LEU A 219 0.78 -6.11 15.79
C LEU A 219 0.80 -6.82 17.15
N GLU A 220 1.65 -6.41 18.07
CA GLU A 220 1.67 -6.93 19.45
C GLU A 220 0.37 -6.65 20.20
N LEU A 221 -0.20 -5.44 20.06
CA LEU A 221 -1.46 -5.06 20.72
C LEU A 221 -2.69 -5.74 20.13
N GLU A 222 -2.70 -5.93 18.81
CA GLU A 222 -3.77 -6.63 18.10
C GLU A 222 -3.71 -8.15 18.33
N HIS A 223 -2.52 -8.70 18.61
CA HIS A 223 -2.30 -10.13 18.81
C HIS A 223 -1.59 -10.46 20.13
N PRO A 224 -2.19 -10.11 21.30
CA PRO A 224 -1.54 -10.26 22.59
C PRO A 224 -1.24 -11.72 23.00
N ASN A 225 -1.87 -12.70 22.31
CA ASN A 225 -1.71 -14.12 22.57
C ASN A 225 -0.88 -14.84 21.49
N GLU A 226 -0.20 -14.11 20.60
CA GLU A 226 0.68 -14.68 19.57
C GLU A 226 2.13 -14.28 19.80
N ASP A 227 2.88 -15.13 20.51
CA ASP A 227 4.29 -14.88 20.89
C ASP A 227 5.26 -14.71 19.70
N ASN A 228 4.81 -15.03 18.48
CA ASN A 228 5.60 -14.96 17.27
C ASN A 228 5.09 -13.93 16.25
N VAL A 229 4.23 -12.98 16.64
CA VAL A 229 3.62 -12.03 15.69
C VAL A 229 4.66 -11.24 14.89
N VAL A 230 5.76 -10.81 15.54
CA VAL A 230 6.92 -10.20 14.89
C VAL A 230 8.17 -11.01 15.25
N ARG A 231 8.96 -11.37 14.23
CA ARG A 231 10.28 -11.98 14.43
C ARG A 231 11.35 -11.17 13.69
N CYS A 232 12.34 -10.73 14.43
CA CYS A 232 13.49 -9.99 13.89
C CYS A 232 14.71 -10.90 13.80
N LYS A 233 15.35 -10.92 12.63
CA LYS A 233 16.69 -11.48 12.48
C LYS A 233 17.65 -10.46 13.09
N LYS A 234 18.39 -10.84 14.14
CA LYS A 234 19.26 -9.94 14.89
C LYS A 234 20.32 -9.35 13.95
N GLU A 235 20.16 -8.11 13.53
CA GLU A 235 21.22 -7.42 12.80
C GLU A 235 21.62 -6.09 13.45
N TRP A 236 20.71 -5.22 13.89
CA TRP A 236 21.12 -3.98 14.59
C TRP A 236 20.06 -3.50 15.59
N HIS A 237 20.52 -2.91 16.71
CA HIS A 237 19.70 -2.25 17.72
C HIS A 237 20.16 -0.81 17.89
N GLU A 238 19.28 0.15 17.62
CA GLU A 238 19.53 1.55 17.93
C GLU A 238 18.35 2.11 18.73
N PRO A 239 18.60 2.92 19.79
CA PRO A 239 17.56 3.69 20.44
C PRO A 239 17.02 4.73 19.44
N VAL A 240 15.70 4.71 19.23
CA VAL A 240 15.00 5.68 18.41
C VAL A 240 13.95 6.40 19.23
N VAL A 241 13.78 7.69 18.96
CA VAL A 241 12.62 8.45 19.43
C VAL A 241 11.58 8.40 18.34
N VAL A 242 10.48 7.69 18.60
CA VAL A 242 9.36 7.62 17.66
C VAL A 242 8.36 8.71 18.01
N ALA A 243 8.17 9.64 17.09
CA ALA A 243 7.09 10.61 17.17
C ALA A 243 5.78 9.89 16.85
N VAL A 244 4.89 9.76 17.84
CA VAL A 244 3.56 9.18 17.63
C VAL A 244 2.61 10.29 17.21
N PRO A 245 2.14 10.26 15.96
CA PRO A 245 1.26 11.30 15.45
C PRO A 245 -0.18 11.07 15.93
N LYS A 246 -0.87 12.09 16.46
CA LYS A 246 -2.31 12.00 16.80
C LYS A 246 -3.21 11.61 15.61
N SER A 247 -2.72 11.74 14.37
CA SER A 247 -3.38 11.34 13.12
C SER A 247 -2.37 11.08 12.00
N GLY A 248 -2.65 10.14 11.08
CA GLY A 248 -1.74 9.72 9.98
C GLY A 248 -1.36 10.82 8.97
N TRP A 249 -1.90 12.03 9.11
CA TRP A 249 -1.65 13.23 8.29
C TRP A 249 -0.28 13.91 8.56
N LEU A 250 0.43 13.52 9.62
CA LEU A 250 1.40 14.38 10.29
C LEU A 250 2.79 14.52 9.62
N ALA A 251 3.21 13.58 8.77
CA ALA A 251 4.47 13.71 8.01
C ALA A 251 4.48 14.94 7.08
N VAL A 252 3.30 15.32 6.57
CA VAL A 252 3.12 16.42 5.63
C VAL A 252 3.09 17.78 6.36
N LYS A 253 2.46 17.84 7.55
CA LYS A 253 2.34 19.08 8.35
C LYS A 253 3.68 19.60 8.86
N SER A 254 4.51 18.71 9.42
CA SER A 254 5.82 19.05 10.00
C SER A 254 6.70 19.84 9.04
N TRP A 255 6.65 19.44 7.77
CA TRP A 255 7.57 19.95 6.75
C TRP A 255 6.96 21.07 5.91
N LEU A 256 5.63 21.16 5.85
CA LEU A 256 4.92 22.37 5.41
C LEU A 256 5.07 23.54 6.41
N GLY A 257 5.71 23.30 7.56
CA GLY A 257 5.96 24.31 8.60
C GLY A 257 4.77 24.52 9.53
N TYR A 258 3.85 23.56 9.60
CA TYR A 258 2.75 23.58 10.57
C TYR A 258 3.17 22.87 11.86
N PRO A 259 2.73 23.37 13.02
CA PRO A 259 2.90 22.65 14.29
C PRO A 259 2.26 21.26 14.17
N VAL A 260 3.05 20.25 14.48
CA VAL A 260 2.64 18.85 14.54
C VAL A 260 2.16 18.59 15.95
N GLU A 261 0.88 18.27 16.11
CA GLU A 261 0.43 17.73 17.39
C GLU A 261 0.95 16.30 17.54
N LEU A 262 2.02 16.19 18.30
CA LEU A 262 2.53 14.90 18.78
C LEU A 262 1.62 14.42 19.90
N GLU A 263 1.28 13.14 19.88
CA GLU A 263 0.61 12.50 21.00
C GLU A 263 1.61 12.27 22.12
N ARG A 264 2.76 11.69 21.79
CA ARG A 264 3.91 11.48 22.67
C ARG A 264 5.18 11.18 21.88
N LEU A 265 6.33 11.34 22.54
CA LEU A 265 7.61 10.82 22.10
C LEU A 265 7.87 9.52 22.85
N GLU A 266 8.13 8.44 22.13
CA GLU A 266 8.46 7.15 22.73
C GLU A 266 9.91 6.79 22.47
N HIS A 267 10.62 6.34 23.51
CA HIS A 267 11.88 5.65 23.35
C HIS A 267 11.59 4.21 22.92
N ALA A 268 12.08 3.82 21.76
CA ALA A 268 11.96 2.45 21.27
C ALA A 268 13.31 1.95 20.76
N THR A 269 13.45 0.63 20.65
CA THR A 269 14.60 0.03 19.99
C THR A 269 14.18 -0.39 18.60
N LYS A 270 14.86 0.13 17.57
CA LYS A 270 14.61 -0.30 16.20
C LYS A 270 15.35 -1.61 15.93
N TYR A 271 14.62 -2.57 15.37
CA TYR A 271 15.17 -3.84 14.90
C TYR A 271 15.10 -3.87 13.37
N SER A 272 16.18 -4.27 12.71
CA SER A 272 16.18 -4.54 11.26
C SER A 272 15.81 -6.00 10.96
N GLY A 273 15.43 -6.29 9.71
CA GLY A 273 15.15 -7.65 9.29
C GLY A 273 14.00 -8.28 10.08
N CYS A 274 12.96 -7.51 10.38
CA CYS A 274 11.77 -7.99 11.05
C CYS A 274 10.70 -8.44 10.05
N TYR A 275 10.00 -9.51 10.42
CA TYR A 275 9.01 -10.18 9.59
C TYR A 275 7.79 -10.58 10.43
N VAL A 276 6.60 -10.39 9.88
CA VAL A 276 5.35 -10.93 10.42
C VAL A 276 5.44 -12.45 10.46
N LYS A 277 5.30 -13.03 11.64
CA LYS A 277 5.40 -14.48 11.86
C LYS A 277 6.68 -15.12 11.31
N GLY A 278 7.75 -14.31 11.15
CA GLY A 278 9.01 -14.75 10.55
C GLY A 278 8.99 -14.96 9.04
N ARG A 279 7.96 -14.48 8.32
CA ARG A 279 7.74 -14.80 6.91
C ARG A 279 7.72 -13.60 5.97
N LEU A 280 6.99 -12.54 6.30
CA LEU A 280 6.74 -11.42 5.39
C LEU A 280 7.15 -10.09 6.03
N GLN A 281 7.86 -9.22 5.31
CA GLN A 281 8.19 -7.89 5.82
C GLN A 281 7.02 -6.91 5.68
N PRO A 282 6.33 -6.80 4.54
CA PRO A 282 5.11 -6.02 4.46
C PRO A 282 4.09 -6.37 5.55
N THR A 283 3.43 -5.33 6.04
CA THR A 283 2.30 -5.45 6.97
C THR A 283 1.09 -4.79 6.34
N ARG A 284 -0.12 -5.20 6.74
CA ARG A 284 -1.39 -4.68 6.19
C ARG A 284 -1.59 -4.94 4.70
N SER A 285 -0.83 -5.85 4.09
CA SER A 285 -0.99 -6.24 2.68
C SER A 285 -2.38 -6.84 2.43
N PHE A 286 -2.80 -6.75 1.17
CA PHE A 286 -3.93 -7.50 0.66
C PHE A 286 -3.57 -8.98 0.57
N GLY A 287 -4.55 -9.86 0.76
CA GLY A 287 -4.28 -11.30 0.73
C GLY A 287 -3.56 -11.78 1.99
N ASP A 288 -2.56 -12.64 1.83
CA ASP A 288 -1.76 -13.22 2.93
C ASP A 288 -2.62 -13.87 4.03
N PHE A 289 -3.79 -14.42 3.67
CA PHE A 289 -4.77 -14.90 4.64
C PHE A 289 -4.22 -15.97 5.58
N PHE A 290 -3.20 -16.71 5.16
CA PHE A 290 -2.50 -17.66 6.02
C PHE A 290 -1.75 -17.01 7.21
N LEU A 291 -1.35 -15.74 7.09
CA LEU A 291 -0.77 -14.96 8.19
C LEU A 291 -1.87 -14.32 9.06
N LYS A 292 -3.02 -14.04 8.45
CA LYS A 292 -4.17 -13.37 9.09
C LYS A 292 -4.99 -14.29 10.02
N VAL A 293 -4.71 -15.58 10.02
CA VAL A 293 -5.40 -16.57 10.86
C VAL A 293 -4.47 -17.00 12.02
N SER A 294 -5.03 -17.11 13.22
CA SER A 294 -4.30 -17.61 14.39
C SER A 294 -3.89 -19.07 14.18
N LEU A 295 -2.69 -19.45 14.64
CA LEU A 295 -2.17 -20.82 14.60
C LEU A 295 -3.14 -21.83 15.23
N SER A 296 -3.93 -21.44 16.24
CA SER A 296 -4.94 -22.30 16.87
C SER A 296 -6.08 -22.69 15.91
N ALA A 297 -6.38 -21.89 14.89
CA ALA A 297 -7.41 -22.20 13.91
C ALA A 297 -6.92 -23.19 12.82
N HIS A 298 -5.60 -23.37 12.64
CA HIS A 298 -5.05 -24.45 11.80
C HIS A 298 -5.21 -25.84 12.46
N LEU A 299 -5.43 -25.90 13.78
CA LEU A 299 -5.59 -27.15 14.53
C LEU A 299 -7.05 -27.63 14.66
N HIS A 300 -8.03 -26.89 14.13
CA HIS A 300 -9.42 -27.36 14.01
C HIS A 300 -9.55 -28.42 12.88
N PRO A 301 -10.54 -29.35 12.96
CA PRO A 301 -10.40 -30.72 12.43
C PRO A 301 -10.24 -30.87 10.91
N LEU A 302 -10.44 -29.82 10.13
CA LEU A 302 -10.29 -29.85 8.66
C LEU A 302 -8.81 -29.82 8.21
N GLY A 303 -7.87 -29.48 9.10
CA GLY A 303 -6.42 -29.46 8.80
C GLY A 303 -5.72 -30.83 8.88
N LYS A 304 -6.38 -31.90 9.32
CA LYS A 304 -5.74 -33.22 9.49
C LYS A 304 -5.62 -34.05 8.20
N LEU A 305 -6.22 -33.61 7.09
CA LEU A 305 -6.25 -34.44 5.87
C LEU A 305 -4.98 -34.37 5.00
N VAL A 306 -4.06 -33.42 5.25
CA VAL A 306 -2.90 -33.19 4.35
C VAL A 306 -1.57 -33.74 4.90
N GLN A 307 -1.54 -34.31 6.11
CA GLN A 307 -0.30 -34.84 6.70
C GLN A 307 -0.18 -36.37 6.72
N ARG A 308 -1.10 -37.13 6.10
CA ARG A 308 -1.09 -38.61 6.19
C ARG A 308 -0.55 -39.40 4.98
N SER A 309 0.02 -38.78 3.95
CA SER A 309 0.51 -39.52 2.77
C SER A 309 2.03 -39.67 2.63
N ALA A 310 2.84 -39.44 3.69
CA ALA A 310 4.30 -39.52 3.58
C ALA A 310 4.99 -40.55 4.49
N LEU A 311 4.25 -41.43 5.18
CA LEU A 311 4.84 -42.47 6.04
C LEU A 311 4.03 -43.77 5.95
N SER A 312 4.23 -44.55 4.89
CA SER A 312 3.76 -45.94 4.79
C SER A 312 4.43 -46.67 3.62
N THR A 313 5.76 -46.79 3.61
CA THR A 313 6.49 -47.88 2.93
C THR A 313 7.84 -48.08 3.62
N ALA A 314 7.83 -48.81 4.73
CA ALA A 314 8.97 -49.53 5.28
C ALA A 314 8.51 -50.39 6.46
N SER A 315 8.05 -51.61 6.18
CA SER A 315 8.30 -52.86 6.94
C SER A 315 7.69 -54.00 6.14
#